data_AF-A0A9C8H8W3-F1
#
_entry.id   AF-A0A9C8H8W3-F1
#
_cell.length_a   1.000
_cell.length_b   1.000
_cell.length_c   1.000
_cell.angle_alpha   90.00
_cell.angle_beta   90.00
_cell.angle_gamma   90.00
#
_symmetry.space_group_name_H-M   'P 1'
#
loop_
_entity.id
_entity.type
_entity.pdbx_description
1 polymer ?
#
loop_
_entity_poly.entity_id
_entity_poly.type
_entity_poly.pdbx_seq_one_letter_code
_entity_poly.pdbx_strand_id
1 'polypeptide(L)'
;FVRAQEVWDRAFATRIRAVAAGPDAPLMIGIIGMGHLLWGGGVPWQLADLGMTNVRVAIPQDADDPPLAAGAADAVFVLRRFQGARHGAKPDDGGLLVPGRVASLDAQPRREG
;
A
#
# COMPACT_ATOMS: atom_id res chain seq x y z
N PHE A 1 -12.51 13.97 15.09
CA PHE A 1 -11.37 13.21 14.57
C PHE A 1 -11.80 12.15 13.56
N VAL A 2 -12.57 11.11 13.95
CA VAL A 2 -12.99 10.01 13.05
C VAL A 2 -13.67 10.49 11.75
N ARG A 3 -14.65 11.40 11.86
CA ARG A 3 -15.32 11.98 10.67
C ARG A 3 -14.37 12.67 9.71
N ALA A 4 -13.28 13.26 10.21
CA ALA A 4 -12.28 13.86 9.35
C ALA A 4 -11.54 12.76 8.56
N GLN A 5 -11.14 11.67 9.22
CA GLN A 5 -10.51 10.51 8.56
C GLN A 5 -11.42 9.93 7.47
N GLU A 6 -12.72 9.76 7.74
CA GLU A 6 -13.69 9.29 6.74
C GLU A 6 -13.79 10.20 5.51
N VAL A 7 -13.71 11.52 5.70
CA VAL A 7 -13.70 12.50 4.59
C VAL A 7 -12.45 12.31 3.74
N TRP A 8 -11.27 12.12 4.35
CA TRP A 8 -10.04 11.83 3.63
C TRP A 8 -10.14 10.50 2.86
N ASP A 9 -10.66 9.44 3.50
CA ASP A 9 -10.85 8.13 2.88
C ASP A 9 -11.74 8.24 1.63
N ARG A 10 -12.86 8.97 1.73
CA ARG A 10 -13.76 9.19 0.60
C ARG A 10 -13.11 10.00 -0.50
N ALA A 11 -12.34 11.03 -0.15
CA ALA A 11 -11.61 11.85 -1.13
C ALA A 11 -10.60 11.00 -1.92
N PHE A 12 -9.84 10.13 -1.26
CA PHE A 12 -8.94 9.20 -1.95
C PHE A 12 -9.69 8.22 -2.85
N ALA A 13 -10.72 7.56 -2.32
CA ALA A 13 -11.47 6.53 -3.06
C ALA A 13 -12.15 7.10 -4.32
N THR A 14 -12.78 8.27 -4.22
CA THR A 14 -13.42 8.93 -5.36
C THR A 14 -12.41 9.30 -6.44
N ARG A 15 -11.23 9.82 -6.06
CA ARG A 15 -10.17 10.14 -7.02
C ARG A 15 -9.63 8.90 -7.71
N ILE A 16 -9.36 7.82 -6.96
CA ILE A 16 -8.89 6.54 -7.50
C ILE A 16 -9.93 5.97 -8.48
N ARG A 17 -11.20 5.94 -8.08
CA ARG A 17 -12.32 5.47 -8.91
C ARG A 17 -12.47 6.25 -10.21
N ALA A 18 -12.22 7.56 -10.18
CA ALA A 18 -12.26 8.39 -11.36
C ALA A 18 -11.11 8.05 -12.33
N VAL A 19 -9.88 7.83 -11.84
CA VAL A 19 -8.75 7.40 -12.68
C VAL A 19 -8.99 5.99 -13.24
N ALA A 20 -9.41 5.06 -12.40
CA ALA A 20 -9.57 3.65 -12.74
C ALA A 20 -10.71 3.38 -13.74
N ALA A 21 -11.62 4.34 -13.96
CA ALA A 21 -12.64 4.24 -15.01
C ALA A 21 -12.39 5.17 -16.20
N GLY A 22 -11.22 5.80 -16.27
CA GLY A 22 -10.80 6.53 -17.45
C GLY A 22 -10.53 5.58 -18.63
N PRO A 23 -10.47 6.11 -19.85
CA PRO A 23 -9.95 5.37 -21.00
C PRO A 23 -8.53 4.86 -20.69
N ASP A 24 -8.21 3.65 -21.18
CA ASP A 24 -6.93 2.96 -20.92
C ASP A 24 -6.63 2.71 -19.44
N ALA A 25 -7.68 2.53 -18.60
CA ALA A 25 -7.62 2.29 -17.16
C ALA A 25 -6.34 1.55 -16.69
N PRO A 26 -5.31 2.29 -16.23
CA PRO A 26 -4.02 1.68 -15.92
C PRO A 26 -4.07 0.96 -14.58
N LEU A 27 -3.07 0.10 -14.34
CA LEU A 27 -2.80 -0.37 -12.98
C LEU A 27 -2.53 0.85 -12.09
N MET A 28 -3.32 1.00 -11.02
CA MET A 28 -3.16 2.07 -10.05
C MET A 28 -2.45 1.55 -8.80
N ILE A 29 -1.40 2.26 -8.37
CA ILE A 29 -0.72 2.02 -7.10
C ILE A 29 -0.84 3.28 -6.25
N GLY A 30 -1.56 3.17 -5.13
CA GLY A 30 -1.74 4.25 -4.17
C GLY A 30 -0.78 4.10 -2.99
N ILE A 31 0.00 5.14 -2.71
CA ILE A 31 0.76 5.25 -1.47
C ILE A 31 -0.08 6.08 -0.50
N ILE A 32 -0.70 5.42 0.46
CA ILE A 32 -1.66 6.02 1.39
C ILE A 32 -1.22 5.69 2.81
N GLY A 33 -1.45 6.62 3.75
CA GLY A 33 -1.12 6.41 5.15
C GLY A 33 -1.73 5.10 5.68
N MET A 34 -0.94 4.30 6.38
CA MET A 34 -1.28 2.94 6.82
C MET A 34 -2.62 2.85 7.56
N GLY A 35 -2.95 3.85 8.40
CA GLY A 35 -4.21 3.88 9.16
C GLY A 35 -5.48 3.93 8.28
N HIS A 36 -5.36 4.37 7.03
CA HIS A 36 -6.46 4.39 6.05
C HIS A 36 -6.63 3.05 5.32
N LEU A 37 -5.71 2.11 5.50
CA LEU A 37 -5.63 0.87 4.73
C LEU A 37 -5.81 -0.37 5.61
N LEU A 38 -5.27 -0.34 6.83
CA LEU A 38 -5.35 -1.47 7.76
C LEU A 38 -6.81 -1.88 8.02
N TRP A 39 -7.02 -3.19 8.13
CA TRP A 39 -8.32 -3.83 8.41
C TRP A 39 -9.41 -3.58 7.36
N GLY A 40 -9.07 -2.90 6.26
CA GLY A 40 -10.00 -2.59 5.19
C GLY A 40 -11.03 -1.51 5.50
N GLY A 41 -11.02 -0.88 6.69
CA GLY A 41 -12.09 0.03 7.15
C GLY A 41 -12.04 1.46 6.60
N GLY A 42 -10.93 1.88 5.99
CA GLY A 42 -10.78 3.22 5.42
C GLY A 42 -11.02 3.26 3.91
N VAL A 43 -9.98 3.60 3.14
CA VAL A 43 -10.03 3.68 1.67
C VAL A 43 -10.55 2.39 1.01
N PRO A 44 -10.15 1.16 1.41
CA PRO A 44 -10.67 -0.05 0.78
C PRO A 44 -12.19 -0.21 0.94
N TRP A 45 -12.74 0.15 2.11
CA TRP A 45 -14.19 0.16 2.34
C TRP A 45 -14.89 1.17 1.43
N GLN A 46 -14.34 2.39 1.32
CA GLN A 46 -14.90 3.43 0.45
C GLN A 46 -14.83 3.06 -1.04
N LEU A 47 -13.78 2.34 -1.46
CA LEU A 47 -13.67 1.82 -2.83
C LEU A 47 -14.70 0.73 -3.10
N ALA A 48 -14.93 -0.17 -2.14
CA ALA A 48 -15.98 -1.19 -2.25
C ALA A 48 -17.37 -0.56 -2.34
N ASP A 49 -17.66 0.48 -1.55
CA ASP A 49 -18.90 1.28 -1.64
C ASP A 49 -19.08 1.93 -3.03
N LEU A 50 -17.97 2.31 -3.68
CA LEU A 50 -17.96 2.82 -5.06
C LEU A 50 -17.96 1.72 -6.15
N GLY A 51 -18.12 0.45 -5.76
CA GLY A 51 -18.17 -0.70 -6.66
C GLY A 51 -16.80 -1.21 -7.13
N MET A 52 -15.69 -0.75 -6.54
CA MET A 52 -14.34 -1.25 -6.82
C MET A 52 -13.93 -2.29 -5.79
N THR A 53 -14.07 -3.57 -6.17
CA THR A 53 -13.76 -4.71 -5.29
C THR A 53 -12.40 -5.35 -5.58
N ASN A 54 -11.86 -5.16 -6.79
CA ASN A 54 -10.52 -5.66 -7.15
C ASN A 54 -9.41 -4.71 -6.64
N VAL A 55 -9.29 -4.62 -5.31
CA VAL A 55 -8.33 -3.75 -4.61
C VAL A 55 -7.54 -4.60 -3.63
N ARG A 56 -6.21 -4.46 -3.64
CA ARG A 56 -5.30 -5.13 -2.71
C ARG A 56 -4.49 -4.12 -1.90
N VAL A 57 -4.30 -4.39 -0.62
CA VAL A 57 -3.53 -3.60 0.35
C VAL A 57 -2.26 -4.34 0.72
N ALA A 58 -1.11 -3.69 0.53
CA ALA A 58 0.18 -4.15 1.02
C ALA A 58 0.72 -3.19 2.08
N ILE A 59 1.13 -3.70 3.24
CA ILE A 59 1.63 -2.89 4.37
C ILE A 59 3.11 -3.20 4.64
N PRO A 60 3.95 -2.16 4.82
CA PRO A 60 5.32 -2.36 5.28
C PRO A 60 5.35 -2.75 6.77
N GLN A 61 6.18 -3.73 7.11
CA GLN A 61 6.59 -4.03 8.49
C GLN A 61 8.12 -4.04 8.59
N ASP A 62 8.64 -3.78 9.79
CA ASP A 62 10.04 -4.06 10.09
C ASP A 62 10.25 -5.58 10.29
N ALA A 63 11.48 -6.05 10.10
CA ALA A 63 11.79 -7.48 10.15
C ALA A 63 11.53 -8.11 11.53
N ASP A 64 11.60 -7.30 12.59
CA ASP A 64 11.42 -7.72 13.97
C ASP A 64 9.99 -7.46 14.49
N ASP A 65 9.11 -6.89 13.66
CA ASP A 65 7.71 -6.69 14.04
C ASP A 65 6.99 -8.05 14.16
N PRO A 66 6.06 -8.19 15.12
CA PRO A 66 5.20 -9.36 15.16
C PRO A 66 4.33 -9.42 13.88
N PRO A 67 3.97 -10.63 13.41
CA PRO A 67 3.08 -10.78 12.27
C PRO A 67 1.77 -10.02 12.46
N LEU A 68 1.32 -9.32 11.41
CA LEU A 68 -0.03 -8.76 11.41
C LEU A 68 -1.07 -9.86 11.58
N ALA A 69 -2.09 -9.57 12.36
CA ALA A 69 -3.24 -10.45 12.50
C ALA A 69 -3.96 -10.61 11.15
N ALA A 70 -4.57 -11.79 10.96
CA ALA A 70 -5.30 -12.11 9.74
C ALA A 70 -6.39 -11.07 9.46
N GLY A 71 -6.46 -10.62 8.20
CA GLY A 71 -7.43 -9.61 7.75
C GLY A 71 -6.98 -8.15 7.92
N ALA A 72 -5.80 -7.90 8.52
CA ALA A 72 -5.27 -6.54 8.63
C ALA A 72 -4.81 -5.96 7.27
N ALA A 73 -4.32 -6.79 6.35
CA ALA A 73 -3.90 -6.42 5.00
C ALA A 73 -3.96 -7.65 4.07
N ASP A 74 -3.87 -7.45 2.76
CA ASP A 74 -3.80 -8.56 1.79
C ASP A 74 -2.35 -9.08 1.63
N ALA A 75 -1.36 -8.24 1.92
CA ALA A 75 0.06 -8.61 1.94
C ALA A 75 0.87 -7.76 2.92
N VAL A 76 2.00 -8.30 3.36
CA VAL A 76 3.02 -7.59 4.13
C VAL A 76 4.34 -7.66 3.39
N PHE A 77 5.12 -6.59 3.43
CA PHE A 77 6.48 -6.58 2.89
C PHE A 77 7.46 -5.94 3.87
N VAL A 78 8.70 -6.41 3.85
CA VAL A 78 9.80 -5.81 4.60
C VAL A 78 10.70 -5.09 3.61
N LEU A 79 10.92 -3.79 3.84
CA LEU A 79 11.88 -3.04 3.06
C LEU A 79 13.25 -3.18 3.70
N ARG A 80 14.23 -3.64 2.92
CA ARG A 80 15.62 -3.53 3.35
C ARG A 80 15.95 -2.04 3.42
N ARG A 81 16.38 -1.57 4.60
CA ARG A 81 16.85 -0.19 4.75
C ARG A 81 17.88 0.10 3.67
N PHE A 82 17.57 1.09 2.83
CA PHE A 82 18.50 1.52 1.81
C PHE A 82 19.76 2.05 2.49
N GLN A 83 20.88 1.33 2.34
CA GLN A 83 22.20 1.81 2.78
C GLN A 83 22.76 2.76 1.71
N GLY A 84 21.98 3.77 1.35
CA GLY A 84 22.46 4.89 0.56
C GLY A 84 23.29 5.80 1.45
N ALA A 85 24.36 6.36 0.90
CA ALA A 85 25.16 7.34 1.59
C ALA A 85 24.25 8.46 2.14
N ARG A 86 24.46 8.86 3.39
CA ARG A 86 23.69 9.92 4.06
C ARG A 86 23.59 11.12 3.11
N HIS A 87 22.45 11.78 3.03
CA HIS A 87 22.32 13.02 2.25
C HIS A 87 23.47 13.97 2.61
N GLY A 88 24.42 14.18 1.68
CA GLY A 88 25.67 14.93 1.88
C GLY A 88 26.98 14.16 1.70
N ALA A 89 26.97 12.83 1.60
CA ALA A 89 28.16 12.07 1.19
C ALA A 89 28.30 12.11 -0.34
N LYS A 90 29.42 12.64 -0.81
CA LYS A 90 29.77 12.69 -2.24
C LYS A 90 29.81 11.25 -2.77
N PRO A 91 29.14 10.91 -3.89
CA PRO A 91 29.22 9.55 -4.42
C PRO A 91 30.67 9.27 -4.81
N ASP A 92 31.20 8.12 -4.40
CA ASP A 92 32.27 7.46 -5.14
C ASP A 92 31.65 6.83 -6.39
N ASP A 93 32.37 6.92 -7.50
CA ASP A 93 31.87 6.80 -8.87
C ASP A 93 31.49 5.35 -9.29
N GLY A 94 31.10 4.48 -8.34
CA GLY A 94 31.04 3.02 -8.52
C GLY A 94 29.86 2.27 -7.89
N GLY A 95 28.75 2.94 -7.54
CA GLY A 95 27.61 2.29 -6.86
C GLY A 95 26.73 1.40 -7.75
N LEU A 96 27.12 0.13 -7.90
CA LEU A 96 26.36 -0.95 -8.53
C LEU A 96 24.91 -1.05 -8.01
N LEU A 97 23.92 -0.91 -8.92
CA LEU A 97 22.53 -1.30 -8.66
C LEU A 97 22.48 -2.83 -8.46
N VAL A 98 22.26 -3.29 -7.23
CA VAL A 98 21.99 -4.70 -6.97
C VAL A 98 20.50 -4.94 -7.19
N PRO A 99 20.08 -5.79 -8.14
CA PRO A 99 18.66 -6.09 -8.33
C PRO A 99 18.14 -6.83 -7.08
N GLY A 100 17.25 -6.19 -6.34
CA GLY A 100 16.52 -6.82 -5.25
C GLY A 100 15.50 -7.81 -5.81
N ARG A 101 15.56 -9.07 -5.37
CA ARG A 101 14.54 -10.07 -5.67
C ARG A 101 13.25 -9.68 -4.96
N VAL A 102 12.18 -9.43 -5.71
CA VAL A 102 10.83 -9.30 -5.16
C VAL A 102 10.42 -10.69 -4.67
N ALA A 103 10.29 -10.86 -3.35
CA ALA A 103 9.63 -12.05 -2.82
C ALA A 103 8.16 -12.00 -3.25
N SER A 104 7.64 -13.11 -3.77
CA SER A 104 6.25 -13.26 -4.19
C SER A 104 5.30 -12.63 -3.16
N LEU A 105 4.39 -11.77 -3.61
CA LEU A 105 3.25 -11.37 -2.77
C LEU A 105 2.34 -12.57 -2.63
N ASP A 106 2.51 -13.33 -1.54
CA ASP A 106 1.51 -14.32 -1.14
C ASP A 106 0.30 -13.56 -0.59
N ALA A 107 -0.64 -13.29 -1.48
CA ALA A 107 -1.91 -12.68 -1.13
C ALA A 107 -2.67 -13.56 -0.14
N GLN A 108 -2.94 -13.04 1.06
CA GLN A 108 -3.90 -13.66 1.96
C GLN A 108 -5.32 -13.41 1.41
N PRO A 109 -6.15 -14.47 1.21
CA PRO A 109 -7.52 -14.27 0.77
C PRO A 109 -8.33 -13.57 1.87
N ARG A 110 -9.07 -12.52 1.51
CA ARG A 110 -10.09 -11.97 2.41
C ARG A 110 -11.23 -12.97 2.54
N ARG A 111 -11.65 -13.29 3.76
CA ARG A 111 -12.89 -14.04 3.96
C ARG A 111 -14.05 -13.14 3.56
N GLU A 112 -14.88 -13.64 2.65
CA GLU A 112 -16.20 -13.07 2.37
C GLU A 112 -17.03 -13.20 3.66
N GLY A 113 -17.60 -12.09 4.11
CA GLY A 113 -18.53 -11.99 5.22
C GLY A 113 -19.84 -11.40 4.74
#